data_AF-A0A7R9ZNU0-F1
#
_entry.id   AF-A0A7R9ZNU0-F1
#
_cell.length_a   1.000
_cell.length_b   1.000
_cell.length_c   1.000
_cell.angle_alpha   90.00
_cell.angle_beta   90.00
_cell.angle_gamma   90.00
#
_symmetry.space_group_name_H-M   'P 1'
#
loop_
_entity.id
_entity.type
_entity.pdbx_description
1 polymer ?
#
loop_
_entity_poly.entity_id
_entity_poly.type
_entity_poly.pdbx_seq_one_letter_code
_entity_poly.pdbx_strand_id
1 'polypeptide(L)'
;LGIGVIVGLSLILTGRANPVSYFVPVDPPGKSEANRWDATAGLTLMVENACTDDWNPFFEASIKAWNETDALNLKTSRVSVDPQCSPRNGRLKVCNSDYGDTPWHGINIILIDKFEGTIVHSTSQLNDRFMDDDADRTYLMCHENGHGTSLRVCRQENDCDCDCACA
;
A
#
# COMPACT_ATOMS: atom_id res chain seq x y z
N LEU A 1 33.24 54.97 -14.54
CA LEU A 1 32.69 53.85 -15.34
C LEU A 1 33.29 52.55 -14.81
N GLY A 2 32.61 51.90 -13.88
CA GLY A 2 33.04 50.62 -13.29
C GLY A 2 32.29 49.48 -13.95
N ILE A 3 33.04 48.51 -14.49
CA ILE A 3 32.55 47.36 -15.25
C ILE A 3 32.03 46.33 -14.23
N GLY A 4 30.72 46.07 -14.22
CA GLY A 4 30.10 45.05 -13.37
C GLY A 4 30.37 43.65 -13.92
N VAL A 5 31.08 42.83 -13.15
CA VAL A 5 31.33 41.42 -13.47
C VAL A 5 30.06 40.63 -13.14
N ILE A 6 29.42 40.07 -14.17
CA ILE A 6 28.35 39.07 -13.99
C ILE A 6 29.06 37.75 -13.63
N VAL A 7 28.92 37.32 -12.38
CA VAL A 7 29.33 35.97 -11.97
C VAL A 7 28.26 35.01 -12.44
N GLY A 8 28.46 34.45 -13.64
CA GLY A 8 27.64 33.36 -14.16
C GLY A 8 27.83 32.11 -13.31
N LEU A 9 26.75 31.57 -12.78
CA LEU A 9 26.72 30.27 -12.10
C LEU A 9 26.95 29.18 -13.15
N SER A 10 28.19 28.74 -13.33
CA SER A 10 28.52 27.60 -14.19
C SER A 10 28.03 26.30 -13.53
N LEU A 11 26.90 25.75 -13.99
CA LEU A 11 26.57 24.34 -13.75
C LEU A 11 27.49 23.49 -14.62
N ILE A 12 28.45 22.83 -13.98
CA ILE A 12 29.26 21.78 -14.61
C ILE A 12 28.35 20.56 -14.76
N LEU A 13 27.80 20.36 -15.96
CA LEU A 13 27.06 19.15 -16.35
C LEU A 13 28.03 17.98 -16.50
N THR A 14 28.37 17.35 -15.39
CA THR A 14 28.93 15.99 -15.41
C THR A 14 27.77 15.00 -15.52
N GLY A 15 27.68 14.34 -16.67
CA GLY A 15 27.07 13.01 -16.87
C GLY A 15 25.64 12.76 -16.38
N ARG A 16 24.68 12.74 -17.32
CA ARG A 16 23.39 12.01 -17.30
C ARG A 16 22.84 11.62 -15.92
N ALA A 17 22.24 12.59 -15.23
CA ALA A 17 21.08 12.33 -14.37
C ALA A 17 19.84 12.84 -15.11
N ASN A 18 18.80 12.02 -15.24
CA ASN A 18 17.52 12.47 -15.80
C ASN A 18 17.02 13.63 -14.91
N PRO A 19 16.68 14.80 -15.46
CA PRO A 19 16.29 15.96 -14.66
C PRO A 19 15.04 15.72 -13.79
N VAL A 20 14.28 14.65 -14.10
CA VAL A 20 13.13 14.17 -13.30
C VAL A 20 13.55 13.70 -11.91
N SER A 21 14.76 13.17 -11.71
CA SER A 21 15.21 12.70 -10.39
C SER A 21 15.46 13.84 -9.38
N TYR A 22 15.53 15.09 -9.85
CA TYR A 22 15.62 16.27 -8.98
C TYR A 22 14.26 16.77 -8.48
N PHE A 23 13.17 16.28 -9.09
CA PHE A 23 11.80 16.62 -8.71
C PHE A 23 11.09 15.48 -7.98
N VAL A 24 11.72 14.31 -7.82
CA VAL A 24 11.27 13.31 -6.85
C VAL A 24 11.79 13.79 -5.50
N PRO A 25 10.92 14.14 -4.54
CA PRO A 25 11.37 14.39 -3.18
C PRO A 25 12.09 13.14 -2.68
N VAL A 26 13.41 13.22 -2.52
CA VAL A 26 14.15 12.22 -1.74
C VAL A 26 13.80 12.52 -0.29
N ASP A 27 13.08 11.61 0.35
CA ASP A 27 12.69 11.77 1.75
C ASP A 27 13.95 12.02 2.62
N PRO A 28 13.96 13.07 3.46
CA PRO A 28 15.11 13.37 4.30
C PRO A 28 15.46 12.16 5.18
N PRO A 29 16.75 11.82 5.35
CA PRO A 29 17.16 10.77 6.28
C PRO A 29 16.66 11.11 7.69
N GLY A 30 15.78 10.28 8.24
CA GLY A 30 15.16 10.50 9.56
C GLY A 30 13.70 10.96 9.55
N LYS A 31 13.08 11.12 8.37
CA LYS A 31 11.62 11.23 8.21
C LYS A 31 11.11 10.19 7.22
N SER A 32 11.10 8.92 7.62
CA SER A 32 10.32 7.88 6.95
C SER A 32 8.84 8.03 7.34
N GLU A 33 8.13 9.07 6.86
CA GLU A 33 6.73 9.32 7.23
C GLU A 33 5.72 8.48 6.41
N ALA A 34 6.06 7.23 6.12
CA ALA A 34 5.02 6.24 5.88
C ALA A 34 4.42 5.91 7.25
N ASN A 35 3.14 6.24 7.46
CA ASN A 35 2.38 5.75 8.61
C ASN A 35 2.62 4.24 8.71
N ARG A 36 3.02 3.73 9.88
CA ARG A 36 3.42 2.33 9.98
C ARG A 36 2.69 1.64 11.11
N TRP A 37 2.49 0.35 10.96
CA TRP A 37 2.16 -0.50 12.09
C TRP A 37 3.29 -0.44 13.13
N ASP A 38 2.93 -0.59 14.41
CA ASP A 38 3.92 -0.68 15.48
C ASP A 38 4.68 -2.02 15.37
N ALA A 39 5.85 -1.97 14.73
CA ALA A 39 6.69 -3.12 14.45
C ALA A 39 8.17 -2.72 14.46
N THR A 40 9.01 -3.56 15.09
CA THR A 40 10.44 -3.29 15.29
C THR A 40 11.38 -4.23 14.52
N ALA A 41 10.90 -5.42 14.09
CA ALA A 41 11.70 -6.44 13.42
C ALA A 41 10.86 -7.23 12.40
N GLY A 42 10.29 -6.51 11.42
CA GLY A 42 9.31 -7.05 10.48
C GLY A 42 7.88 -6.95 11.04
N LEU A 43 6.90 -6.91 10.15
CA LEU A 43 5.49 -6.72 10.52
C LEU A 43 4.80 -8.07 10.65
N THR A 44 4.37 -8.42 11.87
CA THR A 44 3.39 -9.48 12.08
C THR A 44 2.00 -8.86 12.23
N LEU A 45 1.11 -9.10 11.28
CA LEU A 45 -0.23 -8.49 11.26
C LEU A 45 -1.31 -9.57 11.12
N MET A 46 -2.40 -9.40 11.86
CA MET A 46 -3.58 -10.25 11.71
C MET A 46 -4.51 -9.65 10.66
N VAL A 47 -4.76 -10.41 9.59
CA VAL A 47 -5.68 -10.07 8.52
C VAL A 47 -7.00 -10.84 8.70
N GLU A 48 -8.10 -10.13 8.89
CA GLU A 48 -9.44 -10.71 9.01
C GLU A 48 -10.08 -10.80 7.62
N ASN A 49 -10.39 -12.02 7.19
CA ASN A 49 -11.15 -12.27 5.97
C ASN A 49 -12.65 -12.25 6.32
N ALA A 50 -13.31 -11.14 5.97
CA ALA A 50 -14.75 -10.92 6.09
C ALA A 50 -15.44 -10.87 4.71
N CYS A 51 -14.79 -11.36 3.66
CA CYS A 51 -15.35 -11.40 2.32
C CYS A 51 -16.39 -12.53 2.16
N THR A 52 -17.23 -12.51 1.14
CA THR A 52 -18.02 -13.67 0.72
C THR A 52 -17.12 -14.81 0.25
N ASP A 53 -17.65 -16.04 0.22
CA ASP A 53 -16.81 -17.24 0.02
C ASP A 53 -16.15 -17.30 -1.36
N ASP A 54 -16.73 -16.66 -2.38
CA ASP A 54 -16.17 -16.59 -3.73
C ASP A 54 -14.89 -15.75 -3.81
N TRP A 55 -14.63 -14.89 -2.82
CA TRP A 55 -13.38 -14.14 -2.72
C TRP A 55 -12.24 -14.88 -2.03
N ASN A 56 -12.52 -16.01 -1.37
CA ASN A 56 -11.52 -16.74 -0.57
C ASN A 56 -10.27 -17.16 -1.38
N PRO A 57 -10.38 -17.67 -2.62
CA PRO A 57 -9.19 -18.04 -3.40
C PRO A 57 -8.24 -16.87 -3.64
N PHE A 58 -8.78 -15.68 -3.94
CA PHE A 58 -8.00 -14.47 -4.18
C PHE A 58 -7.36 -13.96 -2.89
N PHE A 59 -8.11 -14.01 -1.78
CA PHE A 59 -7.59 -13.65 -0.46
C PHE A 59 -6.40 -14.54 -0.08
N GLU A 60 -6.54 -15.85 -0.19
CA GLU A 60 -5.48 -16.81 0.15
C GLU A 60 -4.24 -16.63 -0.75
N ALA A 61 -4.46 -16.44 -2.05
CA ALA A 61 -3.38 -16.17 -3.00
C ALA A 61 -2.62 -14.89 -2.65
N SER A 62 -3.34 -13.80 -2.35
CA SER A 62 -2.75 -12.52 -1.95
C SER A 62 -1.94 -12.63 -0.65
N ILE A 63 -2.49 -13.27 0.39
CA ILE A 63 -1.76 -13.46 1.65
C ILE A 63 -0.50 -14.29 1.45
N LYS A 64 -0.60 -15.37 0.66
CA LYS A 64 0.57 -16.20 0.35
C LYS A 64 1.66 -15.37 -0.31
N ALA A 65 1.32 -14.60 -1.34
CA ALA A 65 2.24 -13.74 -2.07
C ALA A 65 2.95 -12.72 -1.16
N TRP A 66 2.19 -12.02 -0.31
CA TRP A 66 2.76 -11.06 0.64
C TRP A 66 3.68 -11.68 1.69
N ASN A 67 3.41 -12.93 2.08
CA ASN A 67 4.24 -13.71 3.00
C ASN A 67 5.48 -14.36 2.37
N GLU A 68 5.75 -14.14 1.07
CA GLU A 68 7.00 -14.62 0.46
C GLU A 68 8.23 -13.79 0.88
N THR A 69 8.00 -12.62 1.49
CA THR A 69 9.07 -11.74 1.98
C THR A 69 9.29 -11.92 3.49
N ASP A 70 10.54 -11.87 3.95
CA ASP A 70 10.86 -11.93 5.39
C ASP A 70 10.42 -10.67 6.16
N ALA A 71 10.03 -9.60 5.46
CA ALA A 71 9.57 -8.35 6.05
C ALA A 71 8.14 -8.43 6.61
N LEU A 72 7.35 -9.40 6.16
CA LEU A 72 5.94 -9.58 6.49
C LEU A 72 5.66 -10.97 7.03
N ASN A 73 4.80 -11.03 8.04
CA ASN A 73 4.20 -12.25 8.56
C ASN A 73 2.71 -12.00 8.79
N LEU A 74 1.93 -12.07 7.72
CA LEU A 74 0.49 -11.97 7.72
C LEU A 74 -0.11 -13.28 8.23
N LYS A 75 -0.79 -13.20 9.36
CA LYS A 75 -1.65 -14.26 9.87
C LYS A 75 -3.06 -14.01 9.38
N THR A 76 -3.87 -15.05 9.21
CA THR A 76 -5.25 -14.92 8.74
C THR A 76 -6.28 -15.45 9.73
N SER A 77 -7.46 -14.85 9.74
CA SER A 77 -8.62 -15.34 10.48
C SER A 77 -9.88 -15.15 9.64
N ARG A 78 -10.63 -16.24 9.43
CA ARG A 78 -11.96 -16.16 8.82
C ARG A 78 -12.96 -15.64 9.86
N VAL A 79 -13.69 -14.60 9.51
CA VAL A 79 -14.78 -14.04 10.33
C VAL A 79 -16.09 -14.06 9.55
N SER A 80 -17.20 -13.70 10.19
CA SER A 80 -18.48 -13.52 9.49
C SER A 80 -18.35 -12.47 8.39
N VAL A 81 -19.04 -12.68 7.27
CA VAL A 81 -19.12 -11.71 6.18
C VAL A 81 -19.59 -10.36 6.72
N ASP A 82 -18.87 -9.29 6.38
CA ASP A 82 -19.09 -7.94 6.91
C ASP A 82 -19.05 -6.90 5.77
N PRO A 83 -20.17 -6.69 5.07
CA PRO A 83 -20.26 -5.73 3.94
C PRO A 83 -19.99 -4.28 4.35
N GLN A 84 -20.12 -3.96 5.64
CA GLN A 84 -19.83 -2.62 6.18
C GLN A 84 -18.36 -2.43 6.52
N CYS A 85 -17.54 -3.50 6.44
CA CYS A 85 -16.13 -3.49 6.77
C CYS A 85 -15.81 -2.86 8.14
N SER A 86 -16.54 -3.27 9.18
CA SER A 86 -16.44 -2.62 10.49
C SER A 86 -15.01 -2.73 11.05
N PRO A 87 -14.31 -1.62 11.33
CA PRO A 87 -12.90 -1.66 11.68
C PRO A 87 -12.64 -2.34 13.03
N ARG A 88 -11.44 -2.92 13.18
CA ARG A 88 -10.98 -3.51 14.44
C ARG A 88 -9.52 -3.15 14.69
N ASN A 89 -9.24 -2.61 15.88
CA ASN A 89 -7.90 -2.20 16.27
C ASN A 89 -6.90 -3.36 16.20
N GLY A 90 -5.70 -3.08 15.69
CA GLY A 90 -4.63 -4.03 15.48
C GLY A 90 -4.91 -5.05 14.36
N ARG A 91 -5.85 -4.76 13.46
CA ARG A 91 -6.22 -5.65 12.35
C ARG A 91 -6.23 -4.89 11.03
N LEU A 92 -5.85 -5.62 9.98
CA LEU A 92 -6.31 -5.35 8.63
C LEU A 92 -7.57 -6.19 8.41
N LYS A 93 -8.72 -5.58 8.17
CA LYS A 93 -9.93 -6.32 7.79
C LYS A 93 -10.19 -6.17 6.30
N VAL A 94 -10.46 -7.27 5.62
CA VAL A 94 -10.77 -7.29 4.18
C VAL A 94 -12.21 -7.75 4.02
N CYS A 95 -12.97 -7.04 3.20
CA CYS A 95 -14.38 -7.28 2.96
C CYS A 95 -14.73 -6.94 1.51
N ASN A 96 -15.85 -7.48 1.03
CA ASN A 96 -16.43 -7.10 -0.26
C ASN A 96 -17.92 -6.83 -0.11
N SER A 97 -18.42 -6.00 -1.01
CA SER A 97 -19.84 -5.74 -1.24
C SER A 97 -19.99 -5.04 -2.58
N ASP A 98 -21.21 -5.00 -3.12
CA ASP A 98 -21.58 -3.98 -4.09
C ASP A 98 -21.69 -2.64 -3.36
N TYR A 99 -20.67 -1.78 -3.51
CA TYR A 99 -20.65 -0.42 -2.95
C TYR A 99 -21.25 0.61 -3.92
N GLY A 100 -21.84 0.15 -5.03
CA GLY A 100 -22.39 0.98 -6.08
C GLY A 100 -21.34 1.52 -7.05
N ASP A 101 -21.77 2.46 -7.89
CA ASP A 101 -20.94 3.09 -8.90
C ASP A 101 -20.03 4.17 -8.27
N THR A 102 -18.93 3.71 -7.68
CA THR A 102 -17.91 4.54 -7.01
C THR A 102 -16.76 4.87 -7.96
N PRO A 103 -15.98 5.95 -7.71
CA PRO A 103 -14.79 6.25 -8.52
C PRO A 103 -13.60 5.30 -8.23
N TRP A 104 -13.82 4.24 -7.45
CA TRP A 104 -12.81 3.29 -7.00
C TRP A 104 -13.34 1.87 -7.15
N HIS A 105 -12.45 0.94 -7.53
CA HIS A 105 -12.75 -0.49 -7.66
C HIS A 105 -12.49 -1.23 -6.34
N GLY A 106 -11.49 -0.78 -5.60
CA GLY A 106 -11.26 -1.09 -4.20
C GLY A 106 -10.72 0.14 -3.48
N ILE A 107 -10.74 0.11 -2.16
CA ILE A 107 -10.16 1.16 -1.33
C ILE A 107 -9.66 0.60 -0.02
N ASN A 108 -8.44 1.00 0.36
CA ASN A 108 -7.92 0.82 1.69
C ASN A 108 -8.07 2.11 2.52
N ILE A 109 -8.63 1.97 3.72
CA ILE A 109 -8.80 3.05 4.68
C ILE A 109 -7.98 2.72 5.92
N ILE A 110 -7.08 3.63 6.32
CA ILE A 110 -6.25 3.50 7.51
C ILE A 110 -6.65 4.52 8.58
N LEU A 111 -6.72 4.08 9.83
CA LEU A 111 -6.74 4.97 10.98
C LEU A 111 -5.36 5.05 11.58
N ILE A 112 -4.90 6.27 11.84
CA ILE A 112 -3.57 6.56 12.36
C ILE A 112 -3.72 7.27 13.72
N ASP A 113 -2.94 6.84 14.70
CA ASP A 113 -2.72 7.61 15.91
C ASP A 113 -1.82 8.80 15.54
N LYS A 114 -2.37 10.01 15.58
CA LYS A 114 -1.65 11.23 15.17
C LYS A 114 -0.51 11.61 16.10
N PHE A 115 -0.49 11.12 17.34
CA PHE A 115 0.57 11.41 18.29
C PHE A 115 1.75 10.46 18.12
N GLU A 116 1.46 9.18 17.85
CA GLU A 116 2.49 8.15 17.69
C GLU A 116 2.93 7.94 16.23
N GLY A 117 2.12 8.38 15.26
CA GLY A 117 2.35 8.13 13.83
C GLY A 117 2.13 6.66 13.45
N THR A 118 1.41 5.91 14.28
CA THR A 118 1.21 4.46 14.14
C THR A 118 -0.17 4.13 13.59
N ILE A 119 -0.27 3.08 12.77
CA ILE A 119 -1.54 2.57 12.27
C ILE A 119 -2.26 1.85 13.41
N VAL A 120 -3.50 2.28 13.67
CA VAL A 120 -4.39 1.69 14.68
C VAL A 120 -5.19 0.55 14.08
N HIS A 121 -5.74 0.73 12.88
CA HIS A 121 -6.41 -0.30 12.10
C HIS A 121 -6.41 0.05 10.61
N SER A 122 -6.69 -0.94 9.78
CA SER A 122 -6.90 -0.76 8.34
C SER A 122 -8.07 -1.61 7.87
N THR A 123 -8.81 -1.12 6.87
CA THR A 123 -9.88 -1.84 6.20
C THR A 123 -9.70 -1.78 4.68
N SER A 124 -9.69 -2.92 4.02
CA SER A 124 -9.72 -3.05 2.55
C SER A 124 -11.12 -3.41 2.09
N GLN A 125 -11.73 -2.53 1.30
CA GLN A 125 -13.07 -2.69 0.75
C GLN A 125 -12.96 -2.98 -0.75
N LEU A 126 -13.49 -4.12 -1.17
CA LEU A 126 -13.45 -4.60 -2.56
C LEU A 126 -14.84 -4.45 -3.17
N ASN A 127 -14.98 -3.69 -4.26
CA ASN A 127 -16.27 -3.39 -4.83
C ASN A 127 -16.69 -4.41 -5.88
N ASP A 128 -17.62 -5.30 -5.51
CA ASP A 128 -18.16 -6.33 -6.38
C ASP A 128 -18.81 -5.76 -7.66
N ARG A 129 -19.24 -4.49 -7.63
CA ARG A 129 -19.88 -3.80 -8.76
C ARG A 129 -19.03 -3.81 -10.04
N PHE A 130 -17.71 -3.89 -9.89
CA PHE A 130 -16.72 -3.80 -10.97
C PHE A 130 -15.91 -5.10 -11.17
N MET A 131 -16.28 -6.19 -10.49
CA MET A 131 -15.46 -7.42 -10.42
C MET A 131 -16.05 -8.55 -11.26
N ASP A 132 -15.86 -8.42 -12.58
CA ASP A 132 -16.42 -9.33 -13.59
C ASP A 132 -15.51 -10.53 -13.90
N ASP A 133 -14.21 -10.46 -13.58
CA ASP A 133 -13.27 -11.56 -13.80
C ASP A 133 -12.30 -11.82 -12.63
N ASP A 134 -11.73 -13.02 -12.64
CA ASP A 134 -10.85 -13.54 -11.58
C ASP A 134 -9.49 -12.84 -11.55
N ALA A 135 -9.02 -12.30 -12.68
CA ALA A 135 -7.74 -11.61 -12.76
C ALA A 135 -7.82 -10.25 -12.05
N ASP A 136 -8.90 -9.51 -12.29
CA ASP A 136 -9.21 -8.24 -11.63
C ASP A 136 -9.41 -8.44 -10.12
N ARG A 137 -10.10 -9.52 -9.71
CA ARG A 137 -10.25 -9.88 -8.28
C ARG A 137 -8.92 -10.18 -7.62
N THR A 138 -8.05 -10.94 -8.30
CA THR A 138 -6.71 -11.27 -7.80
C THR A 138 -5.88 -10.00 -7.64
N TYR A 139 -5.85 -9.16 -8.68
CA TYR A 139 -5.13 -7.90 -8.68
C TYR A 139 -5.61 -6.99 -7.55
N LEU A 140 -6.92 -6.72 -7.49
CA LEU A 140 -7.47 -5.79 -6.52
C LEU A 140 -7.29 -6.26 -5.08
N MET A 141 -7.51 -7.55 -4.80
CA MET A 141 -7.25 -8.13 -3.49
C MET A 141 -5.79 -7.90 -3.07
N CYS A 142 -4.85 -8.12 -3.99
CA CYS A 142 -3.44 -7.92 -3.70
C CYS A 142 -3.08 -6.45 -3.45
N HIS A 143 -3.55 -5.57 -4.32
CA HIS A 143 -3.34 -4.13 -4.28
C HIS A 143 -3.79 -3.55 -2.93
N GLU A 144 -5.04 -3.81 -2.54
CA GLU A 144 -5.62 -3.25 -1.33
C GLU A 144 -5.01 -3.87 -0.06
N ASN A 145 -4.62 -5.15 -0.08
CA ASN A 145 -3.88 -5.75 1.03
C ASN A 145 -2.49 -5.12 1.19
N GLY A 146 -1.81 -4.81 0.08
CA GLY A 146 -0.55 -4.08 0.07
C GLY A 146 -0.67 -2.74 0.78
N HIS A 147 -1.65 -1.93 0.37
CA HIS A 147 -1.99 -0.68 1.05
C HIS A 147 -2.26 -0.86 2.55
N GLY A 148 -3.00 -1.90 2.92
CA GLY A 148 -3.35 -2.18 4.33
C GLY A 148 -2.16 -2.52 5.22
N THR A 149 -1.10 -3.10 4.66
CA THR A 149 0.17 -3.33 5.39
C THR A 149 1.04 -2.07 5.48
N SER A 150 0.65 -1.01 4.77
CA SER A 150 1.44 0.19 4.52
C SER A 150 2.82 -0.06 3.91
N LEU A 151 2.96 -1.17 3.20
CA LEU A 151 4.17 -1.48 2.45
C LEU A 151 4.00 -1.12 0.99
N ARG A 152 5.01 -0.42 0.48
CA ARG A 152 5.30 -0.30 -0.93
C ARG A 152 6.49 -1.22 -1.18
N VAL A 153 6.25 -2.41 -1.71
CA VAL A 153 7.36 -3.30 -2.10
C VAL A 153 7.65 -3.03 -3.57
N CYS A 154 8.83 -2.48 -3.86
CA CYS A 154 9.29 -2.24 -5.24
C CYS A 154 10.17 -3.41 -5.68
N ARG A 155 9.86 -4.06 -6.82
CA ARG A 155 10.75 -5.07 -7.42
C ARG A 155 11.87 -4.43 -8.26
N GLN A 156 11.71 -3.16 -8.68
CA GLN A 156 12.68 -2.37 -9.44
C GLN A 156 12.67 -0.89 -9.00
N GLU A 157 13.77 -0.17 -9.21
CA GLU A 157 13.98 1.22 -8.76
C GLU A 157 12.93 2.24 -9.23
N ASN A 158 12.12 1.92 -10.24
CA ASN A 158 11.10 2.81 -10.80
C ASN A 158 9.70 2.18 -10.87
N ASP A 159 9.51 1.01 -10.25
CA ASP A 159 8.22 0.30 -10.23
C ASP A 159 7.86 -0.03 -8.79
N CYS A 160 7.55 1.03 -8.06
CA CYS A 160 7.09 0.99 -6.69
C CYS A 160 5.56 0.93 -6.64
N ASP A 161 4.96 0.04 -7.44
CA ASP A 161 3.55 -0.23 -7.29
C ASP A 161 3.33 -1.21 -6.13
N CYS A 162 2.24 -1.02 -5.39
CA CYS A 162 1.88 -1.88 -4.24
C CYS A 162 1.49 -3.30 -4.66
N ASP A 163 1.75 -3.68 -5.91
CA ASP A 163 1.26 -4.86 -6.60
C ASP A 163 2.35 -5.91 -6.84
N CYS A 164 3.61 -5.56 -6.58
CA CYS A 164 4.77 -6.40 -6.92
C CYS A 164 4.77 -7.80 -6.28
N ALA A 165 4.01 -8.02 -5.21
CA ALA A 165 3.90 -9.33 -4.57
C ALA A 165 3.09 -10.34 -5.41
N CYS A 166 2.13 -9.88 -6.22
CA CYS A 166 1.21 -10.76 -6.94
C CYS A 166 1.40 -10.77 -8.47
N ALA A 167 2.55 -10.28 -8.95
CA ALA A 167 2.95 -10.22 -10.36
C ALA A 167 3.99 -11.29 -10.76
#